data_AF-A0A7Y1YS33-F1
#
_entry.id   AF-A0A7Y1YS33-F1
#
_cell.length_a   1.000
_cell.length_b   1.000
_cell.length_c   1.000
_cell.angle_alpha   90.00
_cell.angle_beta   90.00
_cell.angle_gamma   90.00
#
_symmetry.space_group_name_H-M   'P 1'
#
loop_
_entity.id
_entity.type
_entity.pdbx_description
1 polymer ?
#
loop_
_entity_poly.entity_id
_entity_poly.type
_entity_poly.pdbx_seq_one_letter_code
_entity_poly.pdbx_strand_id
1 'polypeptide(L)' 'MELPDKYQSLLLEALEDLMYKVSLDLAKMKGQPMTKERRNLTSKQKELERLQHLVLTRPVKKG' A
#
# COMPACT_ATOMS: atom_id res chain seq x y z
N MET A 1 -18.47 1.03 -12.49
CA MET A 1 -17.41 0.41 -13.30
C MET A 1 -16.78 -0.67 -12.44
N GLU A 2 -17.04 -1.94 -12.73
CA GLU A 2 -16.41 -3.06 -12.01
C GLU A 2 -15.07 -3.32 -12.69
N LEU A 3 -13.94 -3.29 -11.95
CA LEU A 3 -12.67 -3.77 -12.52
C LEU A 3 -12.73 -5.29 -12.55
N PRO A 4 -12.51 -5.94 -13.71
CA PRO A 4 -12.37 -7.39 -13.78
C PRO A 4 -11.32 -7.92 -12.81
N ASP A 5 -11.54 -9.10 -12.25
CA ASP A 5 -10.71 -9.73 -11.21
C ASP A 5 -9.21 -9.75 -11.54
N LYS A 6 -8.88 -9.99 -12.82
CA LYS A 6 -7.48 -9.95 -13.31
C LYS A 6 -6.77 -8.62 -13.04
N TYR A 7 -7.49 -7.51 -13.06
CA TYR A 7 -6.93 -6.19 -12.75
C TYR A 7 -6.85 -5.94 -11.25
N GLN A 8 -7.75 -6.54 -10.46
CA GLN A 8 -7.66 -6.49 -9.01
C GLN A 8 -6.39 -7.20 -8.51
N SER A 9 -6.09 -8.40 -9.02
CA SER A 9 -4.85 -9.12 -8.68
C SER A 9 -3.61 -8.33 -9.07
N LEU A 10 -3.57 -7.77 -10.29
CA LEU A 10 -2.44 -6.96 -10.75
C LEU A 10 -2.24 -5.70 -9.89
N LEU A 11 -3.33 -5.06 -9.46
CA LEU A 11 -3.26 -3.89 -8.57
C LEU A 11 -2.74 -4.28 -7.18
N LEU A 12 -3.17 -5.42 -6.64
CA LEU A 12 -2.68 -5.91 -5.35
C LEU A 12 -1.19 -6.23 -5.39
N GLU A 13 -0.74 -6.94 -6.43
CA GLU A 13 0.68 -7.27 -6.63
C GLU A 13 1.53 -5.99 -6.72
N ALA A 14 1.09 -5.00 -7.50
CA ALA A 14 1.78 -3.72 -7.59
C ALA A 14 1.82 -2.96 -6.25
N LEU A 15 0.76 -3.02 -5.45
CA LEU A 15 0.71 -2.40 -4.13
C LEU A 15 1.64 -3.11 -3.14
N GLU A 16 1.69 -4.44 -3.16
CA GLU A 16 2.59 -5.25 -2.33
C GLU A 16 4.06 -4.93 -2.63
N ASP A 17 4.43 -4.85 -3.91
CA ASP A 17 5.76 -4.44 -4.35
C ASP A 17 6.15 -3.06 -3.85
N LEU A 18 5.22 -2.09 -3.93
CA LEU A 18 5.45 -0.74 -3.45
C LEU A 18 5.59 -0.69 -1.92
N MET A 19 4.75 -1.44 -1.19
CA MET A 19 4.86 -1.54 0.27
C MET A 19 6.19 -2.17 0.67
N TYR A 20 6.62 -3.23 -0.01
CA TYR A 20 7.90 -3.88 0.26
C TYR A 20 9.06 -2.89 0.09
N LYS A 21 9.11 -2.14 -1.01
CA LYS A 21 10.15 -1.11 -1.24
C LYS A 21 10.16 -0.04 -0.15
N VAL A 22 8.99 0.48 0.23
CA VAL A 22 8.88 1.47 1.32
C VAL A 22 9.33 0.88 2.66
N SER A 23 9.02 -0.40 2.92
CA SER A 23 9.45 -1.09 4.14
C SER A 23 10.97 -1.21 4.24
N LEU A 24 11.66 -1.48 3.12
CA LEU A 24 13.12 -1.53 3.07
C LEU A 24 13.73 -0.15 3.36
N ASP A 25 13.16 0.91 2.82
CA ASP A 25 13.66 2.27 3.08
C ASP A 25 13.42 2.70 4.53
N LEU A 26 12.27 2.37 5.11
CA LEU A 26 12.00 2.59 6.54
C LEU A 26 12.91 1.77 7.45
N ALA A 27 13.25 0.54 7.05
CA ALA A 27 14.15 -0.32 7.81
C ALA A 27 15.56 0.28 7.93
N LYS A 28 16.06 0.94 6.88
CA LYS A 28 17.35 1.67 6.92
C LYS A 28 17.36 2.80 7.95
N MET A 29 16.19 3.34 8.31
CA MET A 29 16.01 4.43 9.27
C MET A 29 15.57 3.96 10.67
N LYS A 30 15.57 2.65 10.94
CA LYS A 30 15.13 2.11 12.22
C LYS A 30 16.04 2.58 13.36
N GLY A 31 15.42 3.02 14.45
CA GLY A 31 16.14 3.56 15.61
C GLY A 31 16.70 4.98 15.43
N GLN A 32 16.62 5.56 14.23
CA GLN A 32 17.02 6.94 13.98
C GLN A 32 15.91 7.93 14.38
N PRO A 33 16.23 9.22 14.57
CA PRO A 33 15.23 10.26 14.83
C PRO A 33 14.14 10.35 13.74
N MET A 34 13.00 10.93 14.09
CA MET A 34 11.88 11.12 13.16
C MET A 34 12.14 12.31 12.22
N THR A 35 12.90 12.06 11.15
CA THR A 35 13.22 13.06 10.11
C THR A 35 12.00 13.33 9.20
N LYS A 36 12.06 14.41 8.42
CA LYS A 36 11.03 14.72 7.39
C LYS A 36 10.88 13.55 6.40
N GLU A 37 11.99 12.95 6.00
CA GLU A 37 12.01 11.81 5.09
C GLU A 37 11.33 10.58 5.70
N ARG A 38 11.66 10.22 6.95
CA ARG A 38 11.00 9.12 7.64
C ARG A 38 9.49 9.34 7.80
N ARG A 39 9.06 10.58 8.07
CA ARG A 39 7.64 10.94 8.11
C ARG A 39 6.97 10.75 6.76
N ASN A 40 7.61 11.18 5.67
CA ASN A 40 7.09 11.01 4.32
C ASN A 40 6.96 9.53 3.94
N LEU A 41 7.98 8.71 4.23
CA LEU A 41 7.94 7.26 3.99
C LEU A 41 6.83 6.59 4.82
N THR A 42 6.68 6.96 6.09
CA THR A 42 5.60 6.46 6.96
C THR A 42 4.22 6.85 6.41
N SER A 43 4.07 8.08 5.92
CA SER A 43 2.81 8.52 5.30
C SER A 43 2.52 7.75 4.01
N LYS A 44 3.56 7.47 3.21
CA LYS A 44 3.43 6.71 1.97
C LYS A 44 3.01 5.26 2.25
N GLN A 45 3.58 4.63 3.28
CA GLN A 45 3.18 3.29 3.71
C GLN A 45 1.68 3.26 4.07
N LYS A 46 1.20 4.20 4.89
CA LYS A 46 -0.22 4.30 5.28
C LYS A 46 -1.16 4.50 4.08
N GLU A 47 -0.72 5.26 3.08
CA GLU A 47 -1.52 5.46 1.87
C GLU A 47 -1.63 4.16 1.06
N LEU A 48 -0.53 3.41 0.93
CA LEU A 48 -0.52 2.11 0.26
C LEU A 48 -1.42 1.09 0.98
N GLU A 49 -1.37 1.03 2.31
CA GLU A 49 -2.25 0.19 3.12
C GLU A 49 -3.74 0.55 2.88
N ARG A 50 -4.07 1.84 2.83
CA ARG A 50 -5.44 2.30 2.52
C ARG A 50 -5.87 1.87 1.12
N LEU A 51 -5.00 2.03 0.13
CA LEU A 51 -5.29 1.61 -1.25
C LEU A 51 -5.49 0.10 -1.33
N GLN A 52 -4.66 -0.70 -0.66
CA GLN A 52 -4.82 -2.15 -0.61
C GLN A 52 -6.18 -2.53 0.01
N HIS A 53 -6.57 -1.88 1.11
CA HIS A 53 -7.90 -2.06 1.71
C HIS A 53 -9.04 -1.69 0.75
N LEU A 54 -8.93 -0.61 -0.02
CA LEU A 54 -9.95 -0.21 -1.00
C LEU A 54 -10.08 -1.20 -2.15
N VAL A 55 -8.96 -1.80 -2.57
CA VAL A 55 -8.95 -2.83 -3.60
C VAL A 55 -9.58 -4.14 -3.08
N LEU A 56 -9.37 -4.49 -1.81
CA LEU A 56 -9.91 -5.70 -1.17
C LEU A 56 -11.37 -5.59 -0.72
N THR A 57 -11.79 -4.45 -0.17
CA THR A 57 -13.12 -4.27 0.49
C THR A 57 -14.24 -3.89 -0.47
N ARG A 58 -14.09 -4.19 -1.77
CA ARG A 58 -15.14 -3.92 -2.75
C ARG A 58 -16.47 -4.53 -2.32
N PRO A 59 -17.58 -3.78 -2.38
CA PRO A 59 -18.88 -4.33 -2.07
C PRO A 59 -19.20 -5.43 -3.10
N VAL A 60 -19.26 -6.66 -2.62
CA VAL A 60 -19.92 -7.75 -3.35
C VAL A 60 -21.38 -7.33 -3.50
N LYS A 61 -21.80 -6.93 -4.69
CA LYS A 61 -23.23 -6.82 -4.97
C LYS A 61 -23.80 -8.22 -4.82
N LYS A 62 -24.56 -8.44 -3.75
CA LYS A 62 -25.50 -9.56 -3.68
C LYS A 62 -26.47 -9.35 -4.85
N GLY A 63 -26.40 -10.25 -5.82
CA GLY A 63 -27.41 -10.37 -6.87
C GLY A 63 -28.77 -10.71 -6.29
#